data_AF-A0A8T7JID7-F1
#
_entry.id   AF-A0A8T7JID7-F1
#
_cell.length_a   1.000
_cell.length_b   1.000
_cell.length_c   1.000
_cell.angle_alpha   90.00
_cell.angle_beta   90.00
_cell.angle_gamma   90.00
#
_symmetry.space_group_name_H-M   'P 1'
#
loop_
_entity.id
_entity.type
_entity.pdbx_description
1 polymer ?
#
loop_
_entity_poly.entity_id
_entity_poly.type
_entity_poly.pdbx_seq_one_letter_code
_entity_poly.pdbx_strand_id
1 'polypeptide(L)'
;MRVLLLLVIVCLNGCSLWPSQEHRGLTTQSIEALLAKQCQGPTEPSANDQQQLAALQRIQTQLDMLTAATPGFTNSVCSEPAKSHHEYEGKVIVGANEWIYLSPPGHHYQARVDSGAATSSLSAMDIEYFERNGKKRWVRFRLQHDDEAEAITVEAKVVRHVLIRQASSPEPERRPVVSLTVNMGQDLRYDTEFTLTDRSQMAYPILLGREFLRDVILIDVSRQFIHPKYIPQDSAQLLLPKGKTTQVLHTVMN
;
A
#
# COMPACT_ATOMS: atom_id res chain seq x y z
N MET A 1 -37.72 48.78 73.06
CA MET A 1 -38.26 47.44 72.79
C MET A 1 -37.19 46.38 73.05
N ARG A 2 -36.89 46.16 74.34
CA ARG A 2 -36.45 44.87 74.86
C ARG A 2 -37.68 43.93 74.80
N VAL A 3 -37.46 42.62 74.73
CA VAL A 3 -38.49 41.56 74.77
C VAL A 3 -39.22 41.28 73.44
N LEU A 4 -38.49 40.89 72.38
CA LEU A 4 -39.08 40.07 71.29
C LEU A 4 -38.02 39.40 70.40
N LEU A 5 -37.05 38.68 70.98
CA LEU A 5 -36.24 37.72 70.22
C LEU A 5 -35.67 36.63 71.13
N LEU A 6 -36.54 36.08 71.98
CA LEU A 6 -36.24 35.02 72.97
C LEU A 6 -36.97 33.71 72.64
N LEU A 7 -37.40 33.51 71.38
CA LEU A 7 -38.33 32.42 71.04
C LEU A 7 -38.13 31.82 69.64
N VAL A 8 -36.89 31.79 69.14
CA VAL A 8 -36.55 30.99 67.95
C VAL A 8 -35.26 30.22 68.24
N ILE A 9 -35.31 28.92 68.05
CA ILE A 9 -34.22 27.92 68.04
C ILE A 9 -33.87 27.29 69.40
N VAL A 10 -34.91 26.86 70.12
CA VAL A 10 -34.92 25.65 70.96
C VAL A 10 -35.01 24.40 70.05
N CYS A 11 -34.09 24.26 69.08
CA CYS A 11 -34.08 23.15 68.11
C CYS A 11 -32.67 22.64 67.78
N LEU A 12 -31.75 22.61 68.75
CA LEU A 12 -30.51 21.85 68.65
C LEU A 12 -30.37 20.95 69.88
N ASN A 13 -31.36 20.06 70.04
CA ASN A 13 -31.21 18.87 70.84
C ASN A 13 -30.34 17.86 70.07
N GLY A 14 -29.43 17.23 70.80
CA GLY A 14 -29.00 15.87 70.50
C GLY A 14 -27.74 15.76 69.65
N CYS A 15 -26.59 15.61 70.32
CA CYS A 15 -25.65 14.49 70.14
C CYS A 15 -24.28 14.84 70.74
N SER A 16 -24.08 14.59 72.03
CA SER A 16 -22.73 14.33 72.56
C SER A 16 -22.80 13.59 73.91
N LEU A 17 -23.53 12.47 73.93
CA LEU A 17 -23.35 11.46 74.97
C LEU A 17 -22.36 10.43 74.41
N TRP A 18 -21.07 10.77 74.50
CA TRP A 18 -19.96 9.93 74.06
C TRP A 18 -19.46 9.09 75.25
N PRO A 19 -19.27 7.76 75.13
CA PRO A 19 -18.82 6.95 76.26
C PRO A 19 -17.33 7.18 76.59
N SER A 20 -17.00 7.01 77.88
CA SER A 20 -15.72 7.25 78.53
C SER A 20 -14.58 6.30 78.12
N GLN A 21 -13.34 6.69 78.45
CA GLN A 21 -12.06 6.13 77.98
C GLN A 21 -11.71 4.68 78.39
N GLU A 22 -12.44 4.02 79.29
CA GLU A 22 -12.05 2.67 79.77
C GLU A 22 -12.14 1.58 78.69
N HIS A 23 -13.00 1.73 77.67
CA HIS A 23 -13.15 0.71 76.62
C HIS A 23 -12.05 0.71 75.54
N ARG A 24 -11.11 1.68 75.54
CA ARG A 24 -10.02 1.74 74.56
C ARG A 24 -8.78 0.89 74.93
N GLY A 25 -8.61 0.52 76.20
CA GLY A 25 -7.45 -0.25 76.66
C GLY A 25 -7.54 -1.75 76.34
N LEU A 26 -8.73 -2.33 76.45
CA LEU A 26 -8.95 -3.78 76.23
C LEU A 26 -8.99 -4.18 74.74
N THR A 27 -9.15 -3.20 73.85
CA THR A 27 -9.25 -3.41 72.39
C THR A 27 -7.89 -3.36 71.69
N THR A 28 -6.93 -2.57 72.16
CA THR A 28 -5.63 -2.43 71.48
C THR A 28 -4.71 -3.62 71.69
N GLN A 29 -4.59 -4.15 72.91
CA GLN A 29 -3.79 -5.36 73.18
C GLN A 29 -4.35 -6.61 72.48
N SER A 30 -5.67 -6.73 72.40
CA SER A 30 -6.31 -7.86 71.70
C SER A 30 -6.15 -7.75 70.18
N ILE A 31 -6.19 -6.54 69.62
CA ILE A 31 -5.90 -6.28 68.20
C ILE A 31 -4.42 -6.54 67.88
N GLU A 32 -3.47 -6.11 68.70
CA GLU A 32 -2.04 -6.40 68.52
C GLU A 32 -1.74 -7.90 68.61
N ALA A 33 -2.35 -8.61 69.55
CA ALA A 33 -2.22 -10.06 69.65
C ALA A 33 -2.82 -10.81 68.44
N LEU A 34 -3.93 -10.31 67.87
CA LEU A 34 -4.54 -10.85 66.65
C LEU A 34 -3.69 -10.57 65.41
N LEU A 35 -3.12 -9.37 65.29
CA LEU A 35 -2.21 -8.99 64.21
C LEU A 35 -0.92 -9.82 64.25
N ALA A 36 -0.34 -10.04 65.43
CA ALA A 36 0.83 -10.89 65.60
C ALA A 36 0.55 -12.36 65.19
N LYS A 37 -0.66 -12.86 65.46
CA LYS A 37 -1.10 -14.21 65.06
C LYS A 37 -1.36 -14.35 63.55
N GLN A 38 -1.83 -13.28 62.89
CA GLN A 38 -2.07 -13.26 61.44
C GLN A 38 -0.79 -13.10 60.62
N CYS A 39 0.27 -12.52 61.19
CA CYS A 39 1.54 -12.34 60.49
C CYS A 39 2.44 -13.59 60.51
N GLN A 40 2.08 -14.63 61.26
CA GLN A 40 2.76 -15.93 61.23
C GLN A 40 2.13 -16.83 60.15
N GLY A 41 2.27 -16.42 58.88
CA GLY A 41 2.20 -17.38 57.77
C GLY A 41 3.32 -18.41 57.89
N PRO A 42 3.19 -19.60 57.26
CA PRO A 42 4.21 -20.65 57.37
C PRO A 42 5.59 -20.09 57.02
N THR A 43 6.51 -20.22 57.97
CA THR A 43 7.87 -19.66 57.92
C THR A 43 8.82 -20.49 57.04
N GLU A 44 8.31 -21.57 56.47
CA GLU A 44 9.00 -22.46 55.55
C GLU A 44 8.14 -22.57 54.27
N PRO A 45 8.72 -22.37 53.07
CA PRO A 45 7.97 -22.52 51.82
C PRO A 45 7.38 -23.93 51.75
N SER A 46 6.09 -24.04 51.43
CA SER A 46 5.45 -25.36 51.36
C SER A 46 6.10 -26.20 50.27
N ALA A 47 6.03 -27.54 50.38
CA ALA A 47 6.55 -28.43 49.34
C ALA A 47 5.99 -28.10 47.95
N ASN A 48 4.76 -27.57 47.89
CA ASN A 48 4.13 -27.13 46.67
C ASN A 48 4.77 -25.85 46.11
N ASP A 49 5.10 -24.89 46.98
CA ASP A 49 5.81 -23.65 46.60
C ASP A 49 7.23 -23.95 46.12
N GLN A 50 7.93 -24.88 46.79
CA GLN A 50 9.26 -25.34 46.38
C GLN A 50 9.21 -26.04 45.01
N GLN A 51 8.18 -26.85 44.76
CA GLN A 51 7.99 -27.52 43.48
C GLN A 51 7.65 -26.52 42.35
N GLN A 52 6.89 -25.47 42.67
CA GLN A 52 6.53 -24.40 41.74
C GLN A 52 7.74 -23.50 41.41
N LEU A 53 8.59 -23.19 42.41
CA LEU A 53 9.87 -22.49 42.22
C LEU A 53 10.84 -23.30 41.35
N ALA A 54 10.95 -24.62 41.60
CA ALA A 54 11.78 -25.50 40.79
C ALA A 54 11.26 -25.60 39.34
N ALA A 55 9.95 -25.56 39.12
CA ALA A 55 9.36 -25.52 37.78
C ALA A 55 9.69 -24.21 37.04
N LEU A 56 9.60 -23.06 37.71
CA LEU A 56 9.97 -21.76 37.14
C LEU A 56 11.46 -21.69 36.79
N GLN A 57 12.33 -22.24 37.64
CA GLN A 57 13.77 -22.31 37.35
C GLN A 57 14.08 -23.15 36.10
N ARG A 58 13.34 -24.25 35.87
CA ARG A 58 13.49 -25.07 34.66
C ARG A 58 13.06 -24.30 33.40
N ILE A 59 11.96 -23.57 33.47
CA ILE A 59 11.50 -22.71 32.36
C ILE A 59 12.55 -21.65 32.05
N GLN A 60 13.12 -21.02 33.08
CA GLN A 60 14.17 -20.01 32.90
C GLN A 60 15.41 -20.61 32.23
N THR A 61 15.86 -21.78 32.68
CA THR A 61 17.02 -22.49 32.10
C THR A 61 16.78 -22.86 30.63
N GLN A 62 15.54 -23.23 30.27
CA GLN A 62 15.17 -23.53 28.89
C GLN A 62 15.19 -22.27 28.00
N LEU A 63 14.72 -21.13 28.52
CA LEU A 63 14.81 -19.83 27.82
C LEU A 63 16.26 -19.40 27.60
N ASP A 64 17.11 -19.59 28.60
CA ASP A 64 18.54 -19.26 28.52
C ASP A 64 19.27 -20.15 27.49
N MET A 65 18.90 -21.44 27.37
CA MET A 65 19.45 -22.32 26.34
C MET A 65 18.97 -21.94 24.92
N LEU A 66 17.71 -21.56 24.74
CA LEU A 66 17.19 -21.11 23.44
C LEU A 66 17.84 -19.80 22.98
N THR A 67 18.11 -18.88 23.91
CA THR A 67 18.80 -17.63 23.62
C THR A 67 20.29 -17.85 23.33
N ALA A 68 20.96 -18.79 24.01
CA ALA A 68 22.36 -19.13 23.76
C ALA A 68 22.58 -19.91 22.44
N ALA A 69 21.60 -20.72 22.01
CA ALA A 69 21.66 -21.48 20.76
C ALA A 69 21.42 -20.66 19.49
N THR A 70 21.02 -19.39 19.64
CA THR A 70 20.80 -18.47 18.53
C THR A 70 21.86 -17.37 18.60
N PRO A 71 22.90 -17.35 17.74
CA PRO A 71 23.72 -16.14 17.63
C PRO A 71 22.78 -14.99 17.27
N GLY A 72 22.84 -13.93 18.08
CA GLY A 72 21.78 -12.95 18.22
C GLY A 72 21.25 -12.37 16.91
N PHE A 73 19.95 -12.57 16.70
CA PHE A 73 19.12 -11.63 15.93
C PHE A 73 18.75 -10.39 16.78
N THR A 74 19.46 -10.15 17.88
CA THR A 74 19.28 -8.97 18.72
C THR A 74 20.29 -7.91 18.30
N ASN A 75 19.75 -6.85 17.71
CA ASN A 75 20.40 -5.57 17.45
C ASN A 75 21.46 -5.56 16.34
N SER A 76 21.08 -6.04 15.15
CA SER A 76 21.45 -5.22 13.98
C SER A 76 20.69 -3.90 14.15
N VAL A 77 21.33 -2.92 14.79
CA VAL A 77 20.99 -1.52 14.51
C VAL A 77 21.29 -1.38 13.03
N CYS A 78 20.28 -1.60 12.20
CA CYS A 78 20.30 -1.09 10.85
C CYS A 78 20.54 0.39 11.03
N SER A 79 21.79 0.82 10.85
CA SER A 79 22.09 2.23 10.69
C SER A 79 21.09 2.69 9.64
N GLU A 80 20.25 3.68 9.96
CA GLU A 80 19.42 4.29 8.94
C GLU A 80 20.36 4.54 7.77
N PRO A 81 20.14 3.92 6.59
CA PRO A 81 21.01 4.16 5.46
C PRO A 81 21.01 5.67 5.31
N ALA A 82 22.19 6.28 5.47
CA ALA A 82 22.36 7.72 5.32
C ALA A 82 21.58 8.07 4.07
N LYS A 83 20.51 8.88 4.20
CA LYS A 83 19.56 9.15 3.12
C LYS A 83 20.38 9.57 1.92
N SER A 84 20.68 8.61 1.06
CA SER A 84 21.47 8.89 -0.11
C SER A 84 20.50 9.67 -0.95
N HIS A 85 20.74 10.97 -1.06
CA HIS A 85 20.15 11.79 -2.09
C HIS A 85 20.70 11.32 -3.45
N HIS A 86 20.51 10.04 -3.77
CA HIS A 86 20.35 9.61 -5.14
C HIS A 86 18.96 10.09 -5.53
N GLU A 87 18.84 11.41 -5.70
CA GLU A 87 17.95 11.94 -6.72
C GLU A 87 18.23 11.07 -7.95
N TYR A 88 17.23 10.32 -8.41
CA TYR A 88 17.39 9.08 -9.15
C TYR A 88 17.97 9.25 -10.58
N GLU A 89 18.98 10.10 -10.78
CA GLU A 89 19.70 10.38 -12.02
C GLU A 89 18.75 10.63 -13.21
N GLY A 90 17.62 11.31 -12.97
CA GLY A 90 16.61 11.56 -14.01
C GLY A 90 15.73 10.37 -14.36
N LYS A 91 15.75 9.29 -13.58
CA LYS A 91 14.82 8.15 -13.73
C LYS A 91 13.43 8.51 -13.21
N VAL A 92 12.42 8.06 -13.95
CA VAL A 92 11.02 8.19 -13.58
C VAL A 92 10.60 6.99 -12.75
N ILE A 93 9.96 7.26 -11.62
CA ILE A 93 9.37 6.22 -10.78
C ILE A 93 7.97 5.90 -11.30
N VAL A 94 7.68 4.61 -11.47
CA VAL A 94 6.36 4.07 -11.83
C VAL A 94 5.90 3.07 -10.78
N GLY A 95 4.60 2.91 -10.63
CA GLY A 95 4.01 1.89 -9.76
C GLY A 95 4.09 0.48 -10.36
N ALA A 96 3.64 -0.51 -9.59
CA ALA A 96 3.43 -1.88 -10.08
C ALA A 96 2.42 -1.94 -11.24
N ASN A 97 1.50 -0.98 -11.27
CA ASN A 97 0.46 -0.82 -12.28
C ASN A 97 0.37 0.65 -12.65
N GLU A 98 0.13 0.94 -13.93
CA GLU A 98 0.03 2.31 -14.43
C GLU A 98 -1.08 2.45 -15.47
N TRP A 99 -1.58 3.68 -15.60
CA TRP A 99 -2.37 4.07 -16.76
C TRP A 99 -1.46 4.35 -17.94
N ILE A 100 -1.78 3.76 -19.09
CA ILE A 100 -1.14 4.10 -20.35
C ILE A 100 -2.17 4.49 -21.40
N TYR A 101 -1.75 5.31 -22.34
CA TYR A 101 -2.53 5.67 -23.52
C TYR A 101 -1.84 5.17 -24.77
N LEU A 102 -2.51 4.29 -25.51
CA LEU A 102 -2.00 3.76 -26.76
C LEU A 102 -2.39 4.66 -27.92
N SER A 103 -1.46 5.00 -28.80
CA SER A 103 -1.71 5.81 -29.99
C SER A 103 -1.10 5.16 -31.23
N PRO A 104 -1.89 4.54 -32.12
CA PRO A 104 -3.31 4.15 -31.99
C PRO A 104 -3.53 3.04 -30.93
N PRO A 105 -4.77 2.74 -30.47
CA PRO A 105 -6.07 3.22 -30.97
C PRO A 105 -6.54 4.57 -30.43
N GLY A 106 -5.89 5.15 -29.44
CA GLY A 106 -6.29 6.41 -28.84
C GLY A 106 -7.13 6.25 -27.56
N HIS A 107 -6.87 5.22 -26.77
CA HIS A 107 -7.59 4.92 -25.52
C HIS A 107 -6.63 4.63 -24.37
N HIS A 108 -7.12 4.82 -23.15
CA HIS A 108 -6.40 4.46 -21.92
C HIS A 108 -6.58 2.98 -21.59
N TYR A 109 -5.54 2.37 -21.04
CA TYR A 109 -5.56 0.99 -20.56
C TYR A 109 -4.78 0.90 -19.26
N GLN A 110 -5.18 -0.04 -18.41
CA GLN A 110 -4.34 -0.42 -17.27
C GLN A 110 -3.25 -1.37 -17.76
N ALA A 111 -2.01 -1.06 -17.38
CA ALA A 111 -0.86 -1.91 -17.66
C ALA A 111 -0.21 -2.36 -16.35
N ARG A 112 0.24 -3.62 -16.33
CA ARG A 112 1.14 -4.10 -15.28
C ARG A 112 2.58 -3.85 -15.72
N VAL A 113 3.37 -3.28 -14.82
CA VAL A 113 4.80 -3.09 -15.02
C VAL A 113 5.52 -4.36 -14.56
N ASP A 114 6.22 -5.04 -15.47
CA ASP A 114 6.73 -6.39 -15.24
C ASP A 114 8.21 -6.50 -15.63
N SER A 115 9.09 -6.41 -14.63
CA SER A 115 10.53 -6.61 -14.81
C SER A 115 10.91 -8.07 -15.12
N GLY A 116 10.01 -9.04 -14.95
CA GLY A 116 10.21 -10.44 -15.32
C GLY A 116 10.15 -10.68 -16.82
N ALA A 117 9.38 -9.87 -17.56
CA ALA A 117 9.23 -9.99 -19.01
C ALA A 117 10.33 -9.22 -19.77
N ALA A 118 10.91 -9.82 -20.81
CA ALA A 118 11.86 -9.12 -21.68
C ALA A 118 11.14 -8.08 -22.56
N THR A 119 10.17 -8.54 -23.33
CA THR A 119 9.35 -7.74 -24.26
C THR A 119 7.95 -7.56 -23.69
N SER A 120 7.31 -6.43 -24.00
CA SER A 120 5.92 -6.14 -23.63
C SER A 120 4.92 -7.05 -24.36
N SER A 121 3.74 -7.24 -23.76
CA SER A 121 2.66 -8.05 -24.37
C SER A 121 1.33 -7.33 -24.34
N LEU A 122 0.54 -7.50 -25.39
CA LEU A 122 -0.79 -6.92 -25.57
C LEU A 122 -1.80 -8.05 -25.76
N SER A 123 -2.85 -8.06 -24.93
CA SER A 123 -3.99 -8.95 -25.07
C SER A 123 -4.77 -8.59 -26.33
N ALA A 124 -4.80 -9.49 -27.30
CA ALA A 124 -5.38 -9.25 -28.61
C ALA A 124 -6.24 -10.45 -29.02
N MET A 125 -7.52 -10.17 -29.30
CA MET A 125 -8.49 -11.15 -29.78
C MET A 125 -8.60 -11.08 -31.30
N ASP A 126 -9.05 -12.16 -31.93
CA ASP A 126 -9.32 -12.26 -33.37
C ASP A 126 -8.19 -11.70 -34.24
N ILE A 127 -6.96 -12.19 -34.00
CA ILE A 127 -5.77 -11.74 -34.72
C ILE A 127 -5.84 -12.29 -36.16
N GLU A 128 -6.07 -11.41 -37.12
CA GLU A 128 -6.18 -11.72 -38.54
C GLU A 128 -5.04 -11.08 -39.33
N TYR A 129 -4.34 -11.86 -40.14
CA TYR A 129 -3.31 -11.35 -41.04
C TYR A 129 -3.92 -10.88 -42.35
N PHE A 130 -3.50 -9.71 -42.83
CA PHE A 130 -3.99 -9.16 -44.11
C PHE A 130 -2.92 -8.36 -44.86
N GLU A 131 -3.24 -8.04 -46.12
CA GLU A 131 -2.41 -7.20 -46.99
C GLU A 131 -2.97 -5.78 -47.07
N ARG A 132 -2.10 -4.77 -46.93
CA ARG A 132 -2.46 -3.36 -47.07
C ARG A 132 -1.44 -2.64 -47.95
N ASN A 133 -1.90 -1.94 -48.98
CA ASN A 133 -1.07 -1.19 -49.93
C ASN A 133 0.09 -2.03 -50.53
N GLY A 134 -0.19 -3.27 -50.94
CA GLY A 134 0.83 -4.18 -51.51
C GLY A 134 1.78 -4.82 -50.49
N LYS A 135 1.58 -4.61 -49.18
CA LYS A 135 2.45 -5.13 -48.11
C LYS A 135 1.75 -6.23 -47.31
N LYS A 136 2.30 -7.45 -47.35
CA LYS A 136 1.77 -8.68 -46.71
C LYS A 136 2.02 -8.80 -45.20
N ARG A 137 2.28 -7.69 -44.50
CA ARG A 137 2.76 -7.71 -43.10
C ARG A 137 1.89 -6.85 -42.19
N TRP A 138 0.58 -7.01 -42.26
CA TRP A 138 -0.37 -6.35 -41.37
C TRP A 138 -1.18 -7.38 -40.60
N VAL A 139 -1.54 -6.99 -39.39
CA VAL A 139 -2.49 -7.71 -38.54
C VAL A 139 -3.60 -6.77 -38.12
N ARG A 140 -4.82 -7.29 -38.11
CA ARG A 140 -6.00 -6.69 -37.49
C ARG A 140 -6.32 -7.51 -36.25
N PHE A 141 -6.65 -6.85 -35.16
CA PHE A 141 -7.02 -7.53 -33.92
C PHE A 141 -7.95 -6.65 -33.09
N ARG A 142 -8.66 -7.25 -32.15
CA ARG A 142 -9.54 -6.55 -31.20
C ARG A 142 -8.89 -6.44 -29.84
N LEU A 143 -8.93 -5.24 -29.26
CA LEU A 143 -8.40 -4.93 -27.93
C LEU A 143 -9.58 -4.57 -27.02
N GLN A 144 -9.76 -5.34 -25.94
CA GLN A 144 -10.79 -5.06 -24.94
C GLN A 144 -10.42 -3.81 -24.14
N HIS A 145 -11.38 -2.91 -23.95
CA HIS A 145 -11.27 -1.77 -23.07
C HIS A 145 -12.21 -1.98 -21.88
N ASP A 146 -11.72 -1.77 -20.65
CA ASP A 146 -12.37 -2.20 -19.40
C ASP A 146 -13.77 -1.60 -19.20
N ASP A 147 -14.05 -0.43 -19.81
CA ASP A 147 -15.29 0.32 -19.64
C ASP A 147 -16.22 0.30 -20.87
N GLU A 148 -15.81 -0.33 -21.98
CA GLU A 148 -16.60 -0.36 -23.23
C GLU A 148 -17.15 -1.76 -23.51
N ALA A 149 -18.44 -1.82 -23.86
CA ALA A 149 -19.10 -3.07 -24.23
C ALA A 149 -18.50 -3.69 -25.50
N GLU A 150 -17.86 -2.88 -26.34
CA GLU A 150 -17.27 -3.31 -27.61
C GLU A 150 -15.75 -3.19 -27.57
N ALA A 151 -15.08 -4.26 -28.03
CA ALA A 151 -13.63 -4.25 -28.21
C ALA A 151 -13.25 -3.40 -29.43
N ILE A 152 -12.17 -2.63 -29.31
CA ILE A 152 -11.71 -1.72 -30.36
C ILE A 152 -10.88 -2.49 -31.38
N THR A 153 -11.18 -2.30 -32.66
CA THR A 153 -10.40 -2.89 -33.75
C THR A 153 -9.15 -2.06 -34.02
N VAL A 154 -8.00 -2.70 -34.00
CA VAL A 154 -6.68 -2.09 -34.25
C VAL A 154 -6.04 -2.78 -35.44
N GLU A 155 -5.45 -1.98 -36.34
CA GLU A 155 -4.62 -2.47 -37.43
C GLU A 155 -3.19 -1.99 -37.24
N ALA A 156 -2.23 -2.92 -37.28
CA ALA A 156 -0.83 -2.59 -37.12
C ALA A 156 0.06 -3.43 -38.03
N LYS A 157 1.19 -2.84 -38.41
CA LYS A 157 2.22 -3.53 -39.19
C LYS A 157 2.98 -4.50 -38.27
N VAL A 158 3.17 -5.72 -38.74
CA VAL A 158 3.98 -6.73 -38.06
C VAL A 158 5.46 -6.43 -38.25
N VAL A 159 6.17 -6.09 -37.16
CA VAL A 159 7.61 -5.78 -37.18
C VAL A 159 8.47 -7.04 -37.22
N ARG A 160 8.07 -8.09 -36.49
CA ARG A 160 8.67 -9.44 -36.54
C ARG A 160 7.68 -10.49 -36.04
N HIS A 161 8.09 -11.75 -36.04
CA HIS A 161 7.43 -12.81 -35.29
C HIS A 161 8.37 -13.33 -34.22
N VAL A 162 7.81 -13.74 -33.09
CA VAL A 162 8.53 -14.43 -32.03
C VAL A 162 7.96 -15.83 -31.86
N LEU A 163 8.81 -16.76 -31.47
CA LEU A 163 8.44 -18.14 -31.19
C LEU A 163 8.37 -18.33 -29.67
N ILE A 164 7.17 -18.53 -29.14
CA ILE A 164 6.92 -18.66 -27.71
C ILE A 164 6.70 -20.13 -27.36
N ARG A 165 7.53 -20.65 -26.47
CA ARG A 165 7.31 -21.96 -25.86
C ARG A 165 6.45 -21.76 -24.61
N GLN A 166 5.25 -22.34 -24.61
CA GLN A 166 4.36 -22.29 -23.45
C GLN A 166 4.55 -23.56 -22.62
N ALA A 167 4.44 -23.45 -21.29
CA ALA A 167 4.43 -24.64 -20.44
C ALA A 167 3.19 -25.52 -20.68
N SER A 168 2.10 -24.92 -21.17
CA SER A 168 0.81 -25.57 -21.43
C SER A 168 0.71 -26.29 -22.78
N SER A 169 1.68 -26.11 -23.69
CA SER A 169 1.67 -26.72 -25.02
C SER A 169 3.06 -27.21 -25.41
N PRO A 170 3.21 -28.44 -25.91
CA PRO A 170 4.49 -28.95 -26.39
C PRO A 170 4.95 -28.22 -27.66
N GLU A 171 4.01 -27.75 -28.49
CA GLU A 171 4.32 -27.03 -29.72
C GLU A 171 4.51 -25.54 -29.45
N PRO A 172 5.57 -24.93 -30.00
CA PRO A 172 5.80 -23.51 -29.85
C PRO A 172 4.83 -22.67 -30.69
N GLU A 173 4.30 -21.62 -30.10
CA GLU A 173 3.35 -20.71 -30.72
C GLU A 173 4.09 -19.55 -31.41
N ARG A 174 3.79 -19.29 -32.68
CA ARG A 174 4.30 -18.11 -33.39
C ARG A 174 3.38 -16.92 -33.16
N ARG A 175 3.93 -15.86 -32.57
CA ARG A 175 3.18 -14.63 -32.27
C ARG A 175 3.70 -13.45 -33.07
N PRO A 176 2.82 -12.61 -33.64
CA PRO A 176 3.24 -11.39 -34.30
C PRO A 176 3.64 -10.35 -33.25
N VAL A 177 4.63 -9.55 -33.60
CA VAL A 177 5.02 -8.36 -32.84
C VAL A 177 4.63 -7.13 -33.63
N VAL A 178 4.00 -6.18 -32.96
CA VAL A 178 3.62 -4.87 -33.50
C VAL A 178 4.28 -3.76 -32.70
N SER A 179 4.45 -2.58 -33.28
CA SER A 179 4.94 -1.40 -32.57
C SER A 179 3.81 -0.39 -32.43
N LEU A 180 3.54 0.05 -31.21
CA LEU A 180 2.53 1.05 -30.85
C LEU A 180 3.14 2.11 -29.94
N THR A 181 2.72 3.36 -30.08
CA THR A 181 3.16 4.43 -29.18
C THR A 181 2.42 4.33 -27.85
N VAL A 182 3.17 4.24 -26.76
CA VAL A 182 2.71 4.25 -25.38
C VAL A 182 2.97 5.63 -24.79
N ASN A 183 1.94 6.25 -24.21
CA ASN A 183 2.09 7.44 -23.38
C ASN A 183 1.73 7.10 -21.93
N MET A 184 2.56 7.52 -20.98
CA MET A 184 2.35 7.34 -19.54
C MET A 184 2.54 8.69 -18.84
N GLY A 185 1.54 9.13 -18.08
CA GLY A 185 1.52 10.53 -17.64
C GLY A 185 1.56 11.48 -18.83
N GLN A 186 2.11 12.68 -18.65
CA GLN A 186 2.23 13.66 -19.74
C GLN A 186 3.60 13.60 -20.45
N ASP A 187 4.62 13.06 -19.78
CA ASP A 187 6.03 13.27 -20.14
C ASP A 187 6.69 12.01 -20.74
N LEU A 188 6.16 10.81 -20.49
CA LEU A 188 6.73 9.57 -21.01
C LEU A 188 6.00 9.14 -22.29
N ARG A 189 6.73 9.13 -23.42
CA ARG A 189 6.23 8.67 -24.72
C ARG A 189 7.26 7.77 -25.41
N TYR A 190 6.90 6.52 -25.67
CA TYR A 190 7.78 5.54 -26.30
C TYR A 190 7.06 4.68 -27.32
N ASP A 191 7.69 4.45 -28.47
CA ASP A 191 7.27 3.39 -29.38
C ASP A 191 7.69 2.05 -28.81
N THR A 192 6.69 1.24 -28.47
CA THR A 192 6.89 -0.01 -27.74
C THR A 192 6.47 -1.17 -28.59
N GLU A 193 7.30 -2.21 -28.59
CA GLU A 193 6.98 -3.46 -29.26
C GLU A 193 6.16 -4.37 -28.35
N PHE A 194 5.02 -4.83 -28.88
CA PHE A 194 4.11 -5.72 -28.19
C PHE A 194 4.01 -7.04 -28.94
N THR A 195 4.23 -8.14 -28.20
CA THR A 195 3.82 -9.46 -28.67
C THR A 195 2.30 -9.58 -28.50
N LEU A 196 1.61 -9.92 -29.58
CA LEU A 196 0.16 -10.14 -29.55
C LEU A 196 -0.17 -11.57 -29.14
N THR A 197 -1.11 -11.73 -28.23
CA THR A 197 -1.62 -13.02 -27.76
C THR A 197 -3.00 -12.82 -27.16
N ASP A 198 -3.88 -13.79 -27.26
CA ASP A 198 -5.13 -13.75 -26.50
C ASP A 198 -4.79 -13.98 -25.01
N ARG A 199 -5.08 -12.98 -24.18
CA ARG A 199 -4.97 -13.04 -22.72
C ARG A 199 -6.26 -12.49 -22.08
N SER A 200 -7.40 -12.69 -22.72
CA SER A 200 -8.72 -12.22 -22.29
C SER A 200 -9.09 -12.60 -20.85
N GLN A 201 -8.50 -13.68 -20.33
CA GLN A 201 -8.71 -14.16 -18.96
C GLN A 201 -7.81 -13.48 -17.90
N MET A 202 -6.93 -12.57 -18.30
CA MET A 202 -6.00 -11.91 -17.39
C MET A 202 -6.50 -10.56 -16.91
N ALA A 203 -6.14 -10.20 -15.68
CA ALA A 203 -6.57 -8.95 -15.05
C ALA A 203 -6.04 -7.67 -15.73
N TYR A 204 -4.91 -7.75 -16.44
CA TYR A 204 -4.33 -6.61 -17.15
C TYR A 204 -4.18 -6.96 -18.64
N PRO A 205 -4.81 -6.19 -19.55
CA PRO A 205 -4.67 -6.44 -20.98
C PRO A 205 -3.27 -6.12 -21.50
N ILE A 206 -2.46 -5.36 -20.74
CA ILE A 206 -1.12 -4.95 -21.15
C ILE A 206 -0.09 -5.27 -20.06
N LEU A 207 1.04 -5.83 -20.50
CA LEU A 207 2.26 -5.97 -19.70
C LEU A 207 3.37 -5.12 -20.34
N LEU A 208 4.02 -4.29 -19.52
CA LEU A 208 5.19 -3.51 -19.92
C LEU A 208 6.46 -4.23 -19.44
N GLY A 209 7.23 -4.76 -20.39
CA GLY A 209 8.45 -5.52 -20.13
C GLY A 209 9.69 -4.64 -20.00
N ARG A 210 10.84 -5.27 -19.70
CA ARG A 210 12.12 -4.59 -19.51
C ARG A 210 12.59 -3.74 -20.68
N GLU A 211 12.22 -4.08 -21.91
CA GLU A 211 12.55 -3.25 -23.09
C GLU A 211 11.90 -1.86 -23.02
N PHE A 212 10.69 -1.74 -22.49
CA PHE A 212 10.05 -0.44 -22.22
C PHE A 212 10.68 0.26 -21.01
N LEU A 213 11.11 -0.50 -20.00
CA LEU A 213 11.57 0.01 -18.71
C LEU A 213 13.04 0.41 -18.68
N ARG A 214 13.80 0.04 -19.71
CA ARG A 214 15.26 0.17 -19.71
C ARG A 214 15.67 1.64 -19.59
N ASP A 215 16.81 1.86 -18.92
CA ASP A 215 17.54 3.13 -18.77
C ASP A 215 16.88 4.20 -17.88
N VAL A 216 15.56 4.38 -17.96
CA VAL A 216 14.88 5.57 -17.42
C VAL A 216 13.77 5.30 -16.41
N ILE A 217 13.44 4.04 -16.10
CA ILE A 217 12.31 3.71 -15.22
C ILE A 217 12.75 2.92 -13.98
N LEU A 218 12.25 3.31 -12.81
CA LEU A 218 12.31 2.57 -11.55
C LEU A 218 10.90 2.15 -11.13
N ILE A 219 10.74 0.91 -10.67
CA ILE A 219 9.45 0.36 -10.26
C ILE A 219 9.34 0.41 -8.74
N ASP A 220 8.38 1.19 -8.23
CA ASP A 220 7.94 1.10 -6.85
C ASP A 220 6.74 0.15 -6.76
N VAL A 221 7.01 -1.09 -6.35
CA VAL A 221 6.00 -2.15 -6.27
C VAL A 221 4.96 -1.92 -5.18
N SER A 222 5.19 -0.98 -4.24
CA SER A 222 4.24 -0.64 -3.18
C SER A 222 3.16 0.35 -3.64
N ARG A 223 3.33 0.93 -4.83
CA ARG A 223 2.44 1.97 -5.38
C ARG A 223 1.82 1.51 -6.69
N GLN A 224 0.70 2.12 -7.04
CA GLN A 224 -0.02 1.89 -8.29
C GLN A 224 -0.58 3.22 -8.78
N PHE A 225 -0.67 3.38 -10.09
CA PHE A 225 -1.24 4.54 -10.78
C PHE A 225 -0.61 5.85 -10.31
N ILE A 226 0.73 5.89 -10.25
CA ILE A 226 1.47 7.08 -9.81
C ILE A 226 1.30 8.20 -10.84
N HIS A 227 1.23 7.84 -12.12
CA HIS A 227 1.07 8.78 -13.21
C HIS A 227 -0.41 9.00 -13.52
N PRO A 228 -0.85 10.26 -13.72
CA PRO A 228 -2.21 10.54 -14.16
C PRO A 228 -2.44 10.00 -15.57
N LYS A 229 -3.71 9.83 -15.95
CA LYS A 229 -4.08 9.52 -17.33
C LYS A 229 -3.53 10.60 -18.27
N TYR A 230 -2.86 10.18 -19.34
CA TYR A 230 -2.36 11.08 -20.40
C TYR A 230 -3.50 11.92 -20.99
N ILE A 231 -3.24 13.21 -21.22
CA ILE A 231 -4.19 14.12 -21.87
C ILE A 231 -3.66 14.40 -23.29
N PRO A 232 -4.33 13.91 -24.35
CA PRO A 232 -3.96 14.23 -25.72
C PRO A 232 -3.99 15.75 -25.97
N GLN A 233 -2.97 16.28 -26.63
CA GLN A 233 -2.83 17.74 -26.89
C GLN A 233 -4.04 18.34 -27.63
N ASP A 234 -4.69 17.56 -28.50
CA ASP A 234 -5.88 17.99 -29.23
C ASP A 234 -7.11 18.17 -28.32
N SER A 235 -7.16 17.45 -27.19
CA SER A 235 -8.24 17.55 -26.20
C SER A 235 -8.02 18.68 -25.17
N ALA A 236 -6.78 19.12 -24.99
CA ALA A 236 -6.44 20.22 -24.07
C ALA A 236 -7.02 21.57 -24.52
N GLN A 237 -7.18 21.79 -25.84
CA GLN A 237 -7.81 22.99 -26.38
C GLN A 237 -9.33 23.05 -26.13
N LEU A 238 -9.96 21.91 -25.86
CA LEU A 238 -11.40 21.83 -25.56
C LEU A 238 -11.72 22.13 -24.08
N LEU A 239 -10.72 22.03 -23.20
CA LEU A 239 -10.85 22.27 -21.76
C LEU A 239 -10.57 23.72 -21.34
N LEU A 240 -10.09 24.57 -22.25
CA LEU A 240 -9.99 26.00 -21.99
C LEU A 240 -11.40 26.63 -22.05
N PRO A 241 -11.87 27.34 -21.00
CA PRO A 241 -13.12 28.05 -21.08
C PRO A 241 -13.04 29.07 -22.22
N LYS A 242 -13.89 28.89 -23.24
CA LYS A 242 -14.14 29.90 -24.27
C LYS A 242 -14.74 31.13 -23.58
N GLY A 243 -13.90 32.08 -23.21
CA GLY A 243 -14.36 33.36 -22.69
C GLY A 243 -13.36 34.05 -21.78
N LYS A 244 -12.41 34.76 -22.38
CA LYS A 244 -12.00 36.11 -21.95
C LYS A 244 -11.18 36.74 -23.08
N THR A 245 -11.90 37.43 -23.96
CA THR A 245 -11.34 38.50 -24.79
C THR A 245 -10.74 39.55 -23.86
N THR A 246 -9.43 39.48 -23.62
CA THR A 246 -8.70 40.61 -23.09
C THR A 246 -8.38 41.50 -24.28
N GLN A 247 -9.24 42.49 -24.54
CA GLN A 247 -8.86 43.60 -25.40
C GLN A 247 -7.75 44.37 -24.69
N VAL A 248 -6.52 44.23 -25.18
CA VAL A 248 -5.44 45.15 -24.82
C VAL A 248 -5.74 46.45 -25.56
N LEU A 249 -6.26 47.44 -24.83
CA LEU A 249 -6.46 48.79 -25.32
C LEU A 249 -5.08 49.39 -25.64
N HIS A 250 -4.75 49.48 -26.93
CA HIS A 250 -3.56 50.17 -27.40
C HIS A 250 -3.83 51.68 -27.30
N THR A 251 -3.47 52.29 -26.17
CA THR A 251 -3.41 53.76 -26.06
C THR A 251 -2.12 54.22 -26.71
N VAL A 252 -2.26 54.75 -27.93
CA VAL A 252 -1.23 55.56 -28.59
C VAL A 252 -1.27 56.92 -27.91
N MET A 253 -0.21 57.28 -27.17
CA MET A 253 0.06 58.67 -26.83
C MET A 253 0.94 59.27 -27.92
N ASN A 254 0.41 60.30 -28.55
CA ASN A 254 1.14 61.43 -29.11
C ASN A 254 1.04 62.58 -28.09
#